data_AF-A0A381NAP1-F1
#
_entry.id   AF-A0A381NAP1-F1
#
_cell.length_a   1.000
_cell.length_b   1.000
_cell.length_c   1.000
_cell.angle_alpha   90.00
_cell.angle_beta   90.00
_cell.angle_gamma   90.00
#
_symmetry.space_group_name_H-M   'P 1'
#
loop_
_entity.id
_entity.type
_entity.pdbx_description
1 polymer ?
#
loop_
_entity_poly.entity_id
_entity_poly.type
_entity_poly.pdbx_seq_one_letter_code
_entity_poly.pdbx_strand_id
1 'polypeptide(L)' 'MNTTNPASILKQISKYKGENLPPVHLWNPPLCENVEMRIDREGRWFFMN' A
#
# COMPACT_ATOMS: atom_id res chain seq x y z
N MET A 1 -2.34 -25.04 9.66
CA MET A 1 -2.79 -23.95 10.56
C MET A 1 -1.68 -22.91 10.59
N ASN A 2 -1.94 -21.69 10.10
CA ASN A 2 -0.94 -20.63 10.16
C ASN A 2 -0.77 -20.22 11.62
N THR A 3 0.35 -20.59 12.21
CA THR A 3 0.73 -20.16 13.55
C THR A 3 1.00 -18.65 13.50
N THR A 4 0.08 -17.85 14.03
CA THR A 4 0.23 -16.40 14.17
C THR A 4 1.28 -16.10 15.24
N ASN A 5 2.55 -16.24 14.87
CA ASN A 5 3.69 -15.80 15.65
C ASN A 5 4.40 -14.62 14.95
N PRO A 6 5.18 -13.80 15.68
CA PRO A 6 5.84 -12.63 15.11
C PRO A 6 6.74 -12.96 13.90
N ALA A 7 7.42 -14.12 13.92
CA ALA A 7 8.26 -14.55 12.81
C ALA A 7 7.45 -14.84 11.54
N SER A 8 6.24 -15.39 11.66
CA SER A 8 5.34 -15.61 10.54
C SER A 8 4.88 -14.30 9.90
N ILE A 9 4.64 -13.26 10.71
CA ILE A 9 4.26 -11.93 10.21
C ILE A 9 5.44 -11.30 9.46
N LEU A 10 6.64 -11.29 10.05
CA LEU A 10 7.83 -10.75 9.41
C LEU A 10 8.15 -11.45 8.08
N LYS A 11 7.95 -12.78 8.01
CA LYS A 11 8.12 -13.57 6.78
C LYS A 11 7.08 -13.22 5.70
N GLN A 12 5.86 -12.83 6.08
CA GLN A 12 4.87 -12.35 5.12
C GLN A 12 5.23 -10.97 4.59
N ILE A 13 5.70 -10.06 5.44
CA ILE A 13 6.13 -8.71 5.02
C ILE A 13 7.32 -8.81 4.07
N SER A 14 8.29 -9.69 4.35
CA SER A 14 9.47 -9.85 3.50
C SER A 14 9.15 -10.40 2.10
N LYS A 15 8.03 -11.12 1.92
CA LYS A 15 7.57 -11.60 0.61
C LYS A 15 7.25 -10.46 -0.35
N TYR A 16 6.73 -9.34 0.17
CA TYR A 16 6.40 -8.15 -0.63
C TYR A 16 7.63 -7.25 -0.87
N LYS A 17 8.79 -7.59 -0.30
CA LYS A 17 10.03 -6.84 -0.49
C LYS A 17 10.63 -7.21 -1.86
N GLY A 18 10.39 -6.35 -2.85
CA GLY A 18 10.89 -6.55 -4.22
C GLY A 18 9.85 -7.10 -5.20
N GLU A 19 8.56 -7.13 -4.84
CA GLU A 19 7.52 -7.25 -5.85
C GLU A 19 7.56 -5.99 -6.72
N ASN A 20 7.60 -6.18 -8.04
CA ASN A 20 7.51 -5.10 -9.01
C ASN A 20 6.27 -4.27 -8.66
N LEU A 21 6.48 -2.98 -8.38
CA LEU A 21 5.37 -2.06 -8.15
C LEU A 21 4.37 -2.22 -9.30
N PRO A 22 3.06 -2.14 -9.04
CA PRO A 22 2.07 -2.24 -10.10
C PRO A 22 2.43 -1.30 -11.27
N PRO A 23 2.28 -1.73 -12.52
CA PRO A 23 2.68 -0.93 -13.68
C PRO A 23 1.63 0.16 -13.95
N VAL A 24 1.48 1.11 -13.03
CA VAL A 24 0.43 2.14 -13.02
C VAL A 24 0.40 2.99 -14.30
N HIS A 25 1.54 3.11 -14.99
CA HIS A 25 1.66 3.82 -16.26
C HIS A 25 0.97 3.13 -17.44
N LEU A 26 0.63 1.83 -17.33
CA LEU A 26 -0.14 1.10 -18.34
C LEU A 26 -1.65 1.24 -18.15
N TRP A 27 -2.08 1.87 -17.05
CA TRP A 27 -3.49 1.99 -16.69
C TRP A 27 -4.03 3.34 -17.14
N ASN A 28 -5.21 3.33 -17.76
CA ASN A 28 -5.93 4.55 -18.13
C ASN A 28 -7.38 4.51 -17.59
N PRO A 29 -7.56 4.52 -16.26
CA PRO A 29 -8.89 4.52 -15.66
C PRO A 29 -9.56 5.90 -15.78
N PRO A 30 -10.89 5.97 -15.61
CA PRO A 30 -11.55 7.26 -15.38
C PRO A 30 -11.03 7.94 -14.10
N LEU A 31 -11.22 9.26 -14.00
CA LEU A 31 -10.84 10.02 -12.81
C LEU A 31 -11.65 9.54 -11.59
N CYS A 32 -10.96 9.22 -10.49
CA CYS A 32 -11.60 9.00 -9.20
C CYS A 32 -11.98 10.35 -8.58
N GLU A 33 -13.24 10.75 -8.74
CA GLU A 33 -13.76 11.99 -8.17
C GLU A 33 -14.12 11.82 -6.69
N ASN A 34 -14.19 12.94 -5.95
CA ASN A 34 -14.68 13.01 -4.56
C ASN A 34 -13.86 12.25 -3.50
N VAL A 35 -12.56 12.04 -3.74
CA VAL A 35 -11.65 11.45 -2.75
C VAL A 35 -10.59 12.47 -2.34
N GLU A 36 -10.51 12.76 -1.04
CA GLU A 36 -9.41 13.55 -0.46
C GLU A 36 -8.37 12.61 0.16
N MET A 37 -7.15 12.67 -0.36
CA MET A 37 -5.99 11.96 0.18
C MET A 37 -4.78 12.88 0.17
N ARG A 38 -4.07 12.95 1.30
CA ARG A 38 -2.86 13.76 1.45
C ARG A 38 -1.77 12.98 2.16
N ILE A 39 -0.54 13.15 1.73
CA ILE A 39 0.67 12.68 2.42
C ILE A 39 1.46 13.93 2.81
N ASP A 40 1.73 14.12 4.10
CA ASP A 40 2.55 15.26 4.55
C ASP A 40 4.05 15.01 4.41
N ARG A 41 4.84 16.04 4.71
CA ARG A 41 6.30 16.00 4.63
C ARG A 41 6.91 14.94 5.54
N GLU A 42 6.24 14.63 6.65
CA GLU A 42 6.65 13.62 7.62
C GLU A 42 6.23 12.20 7.19
N GLY A 43 5.55 12.06 6.06
CA GLY A 43 5.09 10.78 5.51
C GLY A 43 3.80 10.26 6.16
N ARG A 44 3.07 11.10 6.89
CA ARG A 44 1.76 10.73 7.46
C ARG A 44 0.69 10.83 6.39
N TRP A 45 -0.19 9.85 6.39
CA TRP A 45 -1.30 9.75 5.46
C TRP A 45 -2.59 10.30 6.09
N PHE A 46 -3.36 11.02 5.29
CA PHE A 46 -4.66 11.59 5.66
C PHE A 46 -5.68 11.18 4.60
N PHE A 47 -6.87 10.77 5.04
CA PHE A 47 -7.96 10.34 4.18
C PHE A 47 -9.27 10.91 4.72
N MET A 48 -10.02 11.63 3.87
CA MET A 48 -11.33 12.20 4.20
C MET A 48 -11.36 12.92 5.58
N ASN A 49 -10.47 13.90 5.76
CA ASN A 49 -10.12 14.55 7.03
C ASN A 49 -11.23 14.63 8.09
#